data_AF-A0A9W9XN46-F1
#
_entry.id   AF-A0A9W9XN46-F1
#
_cell.length_a   1.000
_cell.length_b   1.000
_cell.length_c   1.000
_cell.angle_alpha   90.00
_cell.angle_beta   90.00
_cell.angle_gamma   90.00
#
_symmetry.space_group_name_H-M   'P 1'
#
loop_
_entity.id
_entity.type
_entity.pdbx_description
1 polymer ?
#
loop_
_entity_poly.entity_id
_entity_poly.type
_entity_poly.pdbx_seq_one_letter_code
_entity_poly.pdbx_strand_id
1 'polypeptide(L)'
;MQPDPEVGQSDHWLRTATQEEKLRHVLKTTDSLSPRLREIFELTSVTDVKEDLHYFRDLELDSLPSGRVVLVGDAAHAMSPFRGEGGYQTFIDGLKLSRHLIKLDKEGNAHDMEAVKAAVSEYNREMLKRGWEAVRASRGTHKELMGKAKVVSLLLAWVPFLLSLLLRFAIKGPLKLKPLPEERIMLPGEEQMGEKQKVEMGFWERCVSAILLFLGLGGIISEKYKQI
;
A
#
# COMPACT_ATOMS: atom_id res chain seq x y z
N MET A 1 -2.63 -1.93 -8.86
CA MET A 1 -2.30 -2.73 -10.07
C MET A 1 -3.46 -3.66 -10.33
N GLN A 2 -4.06 -3.63 -11.51
CA GLN A 2 -5.11 -4.61 -11.84
C GLN A 2 -4.43 -5.87 -12.38
N PRO A 3 -4.89 -7.08 -12.01
CA PRO A 3 -4.38 -8.29 -12.62
C PRO A 3 -4.78 -8.29 -14.10
N ASP A 4 -3.79 -8.46 -14.95
CA ASP A 4 -3.94 -8.42 -16.40
C ASP A 4 -3.26 -9.67 -16.99
N PRO A 5 -4.04 -10.70 -17.38
CA PRO A 5 -3.50 -11.93 -17.92
C PRO A 5 -2.88 -11.74 -19.32
N GLU A 6 -3.25 -10.66 -20.02
CA GLU A 6 -2.86 -10.39 -21.40
C GLU A 6 -1.68 -9.42 -21.49
N VAL A 7 -1.19 -8.89 -20.35
CA VAL A 7 -0.05 -7.96 -20.27
C VAL A 7 1.22 -8.45 -20.97
N GLY A 8 1.38 -9.76 -21.12
CA GLY A 8 2.50 -10.39 -21.81
C GLY A 8 2.40 -10.41 -23.33
N GLN A 9 1.23 -10.17 -23.90
CA GLN A 9 0.98 -10.23 -25.35
C GLN A 9 1.68 -9.07 -26.08
N SER A 10 2.09 -9.30 -27.32
CA SER A 10 2.87 -8.32 -28.10
C SER A 10 2.07 -7.09 -28.52
N ASP A 11 0.76 -7.25 -28.69
CA ASP A 11 -0.22 -6.25 -29.09
C ASP A 11 -0.91 -5.56 -27.90
N HIS A 12 -0.49 -5.89 -26.67
CA HIS A 12 -1.03 -5.30 -25.46
C HIS A 12 -0.88 -3.76 -25.46
N TRP A 13 -1.92 -3.03 -25.02
CA TRP A 13 -1.98 -1.57 -25.14
C TRP A 13 -0.81 -0.85 -24.45
N LEU A 14 -0.26 -1.40 -23.35
CA LEU A 14 0.92 -0.83 -22.70
C LEU A 14 2.14 -0.77 -23.64
N ARG A 15 2.22 -1.66 -24.64
CA ARG A 15 3.30 -1.70 -25.64
C ARG A 15 3.02 -0.81 -26.84
N THR A 16 1.76 -0.70 -27.25
CA THR A 16 1.38 -0.01 -28.49
C THR A 16 1.01 1.46 -28.28
N ALA A 17 0.56 1.83 -27.08
CA ALA A 17 0.13 3.18 -26.78
C ALA A 17 1.31 4.17 -26.66
N THR A 18 1.10 5.40 -27.12
CA THR A 18 2.07 6.49 -26.98
C THR A 18 2.20 6.93 -25.52
N GLN A 19 3.26 7.68 -25.21
CA GLN A 19 3.47 8.24 -23.86
C GLN A 19 2.32 9.17 -23.46
N GLU A 20 1.78 9.95 -24.41
CA GLU A 20 0.63 10.84 -24.22
C GLU A 20 -0.64 10.04 -23.89
N GLU A 21 -0.87 8.93 -24.57
CA GLU A 21 -2.02 8.05 -24.33
C GLU A 21 -1.94 7.40 -22.95
N LYS A 22 -0.74 6.96 -22.54
CA LYS A 22 -0.47 6.42 -21.21
C LYS A 22 -0.70 7.48 -20.13
N LEU A 23 -0.18 8.69 -20.30
CA LEU A 23 -0.40 9.78 -19.35
C LEU A 23 -1.88 10.14 -19.23
N ARG A 24 -2.57 10.27 -20.37
CA ARG A 24 -4.02 10.53 -20.41
C ARG A 24 -4.82 9.45 -19.68
N HIS A 25 -4.45 8.18 -19.86
CA HIS A 25 -5.06 7.07 -19.14
C HIS A 25 -4.86 7.17 -17.62
N VAL A 26 -3.65 7.50 -17.17
CA VAL A 26 -3.35 7.67 -15.73
C VAL A 26 -4.16 8.82 -15.16
N LEU A 27 -4.13 10.00 -15.77
CA LEU A 27 -4.89 11.18 -15.31
C LEU A 27 -6.39 10.88 -15.18
N LYS A 28 -6.96 10.18 -16.17
CA LYS A 28 -8.37 9.73 -16.13
C LYS A 28 -8.63 8.75 -14.99
N THR A 29 -7.72 7.79 -14.77
CA THR A 29 -7.86 6.77 -13.73
C THR A 29 -7.78 7.36 -12.33
N THR A 30 -7.00 8.43 -12.16
CA THR A 30 -6.76 9.09 -10.88
C THR A 30 -7.71 10.24 -10.59
N ASP A 31 -8.64 10.57 -11.49
CA ASP A 31 -9.50 11.77 -11.38
C ASP A 31 -10.36 11.80 -10.11
N SER A 32 -10.75 10.63 -9.59
CA SER A 32 -11.51 10.51 -8.34
C SER A 32 -10.67 10.73 -7.07
N LEU A 33 -9.35 10.85 -7.17
CA LEU A 33 -8.48 11.10 -6.03
C LEU A 33 -8.50 12.58 -5.63
N SER A 34 -8.21 12.87 -4.36
CA SER A 34 -8.12 14.25 -3.89
C SER A 34 -7.02 15.01 -4.66
N PRO A 35 -7.15 16.34 -4.85
CA PRO A 35 -6.18 17.12 -5.62
C PRO A 35 -4.72 16.91 -5.20
N ARG A 36 -4.46 16.82 -3.89
CA ARG A 36 -3.12 16.57 -3.34
C ARG A 36 -2.52 15.22 -3.75
N LEU A 37 -3.35 14.20 -3.98
CA LEU A 37 -2.90 12.89 -4.47
C LEU A 37 -2.78 12.84 -6.00
N ARG A 38 -3.42 13.78 -6.71
CA ARG A 38 -3.34 13.90 -8.17
C ARG A 38 -2.14 14.71 -8.65
N GLU A 39 -1.67 15.65 -7.82
CA GLU A 39 -0.56 16.57 -8.11
C GLU A 39 0.64 15.88 -8.78
N ILE A 40 1.06 14.72 -8.28
CA ILE A 40 2.19 13.96 -8.85
C ILE A 40 1.96 13.57 -10.33
N PHE A 41 0.75 13.16 -10.68
CA PHE A 41 0.41 12.76 -12.05
C PHE A 41 0.23 13.98 -12.96
N GLU A 42 -0.33 15.07 -12.43
CA GLU A 42 -0.55 16.32 -13.17
C GLU A 42 0.75 17.07 -13.48
N LEU A 43 1.75 16.97 -12.60
CA LEU A 43 3.09 17.53 -12.80
C LEU A 43 4.00 16.66 -13.68
N THR A 44 3.62 15.40 -13.96
CA THR A 44 4.41 14.50 -14.80
C THR A 44 4.30 14.95 -16.26
N SER A 45 5.43 15.34 -16.87
CA SER A 45 5.45 15.67 -18.29
C SER A 45 5.37 14.40 -19.15
N VAL A 46 4.95 14.54 -20.41
CA VAL A 46 4.95 13.41 -21.36
C VAL A 46 6.33 12.77 -21.46
N THR A 47 7.39 13.59 -21.52
CA THR A 47 8.79 13.14 -21.63
C THR A 47 9.30 12.38 -20.40
N ASP A 48 8.64 12.52 -19.25
CA ASP A 48 8.98 11.78 -18.03
C ASP A 48 8.33 10.39 -17.99
N VAL A 49 7.34 10.14 -18.85
CA VAL A 49 6.68 8.84 -18.97
C VAL A 49 7.63 7.86 -19.67
N LYS A 50 8.16 6.91 -18.91
CA LYS A 50 9.07 5.90 -19.43
C LYS A 50 8.39 4.99 -20.45
N GLU A 51 9.11 4.67 -21.51
CA GLU A 51 8.69 3.68 -22.51
C GLU A 51 8.75 2.26 -21.96
N ASP A 52 9.72 2.01 -21.07
CA ASP A 52 9.94 0.72 -20.43
C ASP A 52 8.73 0.27 -19.61
N LEU A 53 8.34 -0.97 -19.84
CA LEU A 53 7.23 -1.60 -19.14
C LEU A 53 7.75 -2.48 -18.00
N HIS A 54 7.36 -2.14 -16.79
CA HIS A 54 7.57 -2.99 -15.62
C HIS A 54 6.35 -3.88 -15.42
N TYR A 55 6.43 -5.13 -15.87
CA TYR A 55 5.49 -6.18 -15.50
C TYR A 55 6.07 -7.01 -14.35
N PHE A 56 5.33 -7.08 -13.24
CA PHE A 56 5.69 -7.96 -12.14
C PHE A 56 5.07 -9.34 -12.39
N ARG A 57 5.91 -10.36 -12.34
CA ARG A 57 5.47 -11.76 -12.30
C ARG A 57 5.96 -12.38 -11.02
N ASP A 58 5.10 -13.19 -10.43
CA ASP A 58 5.48 -14.04 -9.32
C ASP A 58 5.57 -15.50 -9.78
N LEU A 59 6.19 -16.31 -8.93
CA LEU A 59 6.59 -17.67 -9.26
C LEU A 59 6.28 -18.61 -8.09
N GLU A 60 5.74 -19.78 -8.42
CA GLU A 60 5.66 -20.92 -7.50
C GLU A 60 6.30 -22.12 -8.19
N LEU A 61 7.54 -22.44 -7.81
CA LEU A 61 8.23 -23.64 -8.30
C LEU A 61 7.90 -24.84 -7.41
N ASP A 62 7.49 -25.95 -8.02
CA ASP A 62 7.20 -27.20 -7.30
C ASP A 62 8.47 -27.88 -6.75
N SER A 63 9.57 -27.77 -7.48
CA SER A 63 10.85 -28.37 -7.10
C SER A 63 12.02 -27.66 -7.76
N LEU A 64 13.20 -27.86 -7.18
CA LEU A 64 14.47 -27.38 -7.71
C LEU A 64 15.50 -28.51 -7.68
N PRO A 65 16.36 -28.61 -8.71
CA PRO A 65 17.43 -29.59 -8.70
C PRO A 65 18.37 -29.33 -7.52
N SER A 66 18.92 -30.41 -6.96
CA SER A 66 19.92 -30.35 -5.90
C SER A 66 21.28 -30.71 -6.48
N GLY A 67 22.26 -29.84 -6.25
CA GLY A 67 23.61 -29.99 -6.81
C GLY A 67 24.49 -28.82 -6.38
N ARG A 68 25.56 -28.54 -7.14
CA ARG A 68 26.48 -27.43 -6.83
C ARG A 68 25.96 -26.05 -7.27
N VAL A 69 24.76 -26.00 -7.86
CA VAL A 69 24.10 -24.78 -8.31
C VAL A 69 22.82 -24.62 -7.50
N VAL A 70 22.63 -23.44 -6.91
CA VAL A 70 21.50 -23.12 -6.04
C VAL A 70 20.92 -21.79 -6.48
N LEU A 71 19.59 -21.69 -6.50
CA LEU A 71 18.88 -20.43 -6.73
C LEU A 71 18.52 -19.78 -5.41
N VAL A 72 18.63 -18.46 -5.34
CA VAL A 72 18.31 -17.65 -4.15
C VAL A 72 17.55 -16.39 -4.56
N GLY A 73 16.78 -15.83 -3.63
CA GLY A 73 16.03 -14.59 -3.87
C GLY A 73 15.03 -14.69 -5.00
N ASP A 74 14.88 -13.62 -5.77
CA ASP A 74 13.93 -13.55 -6.88
C ASP A 74 14.18 -14.61 -7.97
N ALA A 75 15.39 -15.17 -8.08
CA ALA A 75 15.66 -16.28 -9.00
C ALA A 75 14.93 -17.58 -8.59
N ALA A 76 14.59 -17.75 -7.31
CA ALA A 76 13.92 -18.93 -6.78
C ALA A 76 12.45 -18.67 -6.41
N HIS A 77 12.13 -17.47 -5.92
CA HIS A 77 10.81 -17.14 -5.36
C HIS A 77 10.38 -15.70 -5.67
N ALA A 78 10.56 -15.26 -6.92
CA ALA A 78 10.04 -13.99 -7.41
C ALA A 78 8.59 -13.77 -6.93
N MET A 79 8.35 -12.62 -6.33
CA MET A 79 7.06 -12.28 -5.75
C MET A 79 6.64 -10.87 -6.13
N SER A 80 5.32 -10.65 -6.20
CA SER A 80 4.78 -9.31 -6.40
C SER A 80 5.26 -8.37 -5.27
N PRO A 81 5.64 -7.11 -5.53
CA PRO A 81 6.29 -6.25 -4.52
C PRO A 81 5.34 -5.64 -3.49
N PHE A 82 4.09 -6.11 -3.38
CA PHE A 82 3.05 -5.47 -2.54
C PHE A 82 3.35 -5.49 -1.03
N ARG A 83 4.19 -6.42 -0.57
CA ARG A 83 4.60 -6.52 0.83
C ARG A 83 6.04 -6.07 1.08
N GLY A 84 6.82 -5.81 0.02
CA GLY A 84 8.24 -5.49 0.13
C GLY A 84 9.10 -6.62 0.73
N GLU A 85 8.63 -7.88 0.69
CA GLU A 85 9.28 -9.00 1.40
C GLU A 85 10.40 -9.69 0.61
N GLY A 86 10.56 -9.44 -0.70
CA GLY A 86 11.53 -10.16 -1.54
C GLY A 86 12.98 -10.03 -1.05
N GLY A 87 13.41 -8.81 -0.68
CA GLY A 87 14.74 -8.58 -0.11
C GLY A 87 14.93 -9.27 1.24
N TYR A 88 13.91 -9.23 2.11
CA TYR A 88 13.96 -9.91 3.40
C TYR A 88 14.12 -11.43 3.22
N GLN A 89 13.34 -12.06 2.33
CA GLN A 89 13.45 -13.50 2.06
C GLN A 89 14.82 -13.86 1.48
N THR A 90 15.39 -13.00 0.64
CA THR A 90 16.76 -13.17 0.10
C THR A 90 17.82 -13.20 1.21
N PHE A 91 17.68 -12.37 2.25
CA PHE A 91 18.61 -12.44 3.40
C PHE A 91 18.47 -13.75 4.18
N ILE A 92 17.24 -14.23 4.38
CA ILE A 92 17.00 -15.52 5.03
C ILE A 92 17.60 -16.68 4.21
N ASP A 93 17.54 -16.60 2.88
CA ASP A 93 18.15 -17.58 1.99
C ASP A 93 19.66 -17.67 2.21
N GLY A 94 20.36 -16.52 2.20
CA GLY A 94 21.80 -16.48 2.43
C GLY A 94 22.18 -17.04 3.81
N LEU A 95 21.43 -16.70 4.85
CA LEU A 95 21.66 -17.20 6.21
C LEU A 95 21.43 -18.72 6.33
N LYS A 96 20.39 -19.26 5.69
CA LYS A 96 20.10 -20.70 5.76
C LYS A 96 21.04 -21.50 4.89
N LEU A 97 21.30 -21.06 3.66
CA LEU A 97 22.24 -21.70 2.76
C LEU A 97 23.65 -21.75 3.36
N SER A 98 24.13 -20.63 3.91
CA SER A 98 25.45 -20.58 4.57
C SER A 98 25.59 -21.59 5.71
N ARG A 99 24.54 -21.81 6.52
CA ARG A 99 24.57 -22.83 7.58
C ARG A 99 24.76 -24.24 7.03
N HIS A 100 24.07 -24.59 5.93
CA HIS A 100 24.26 -25.88 5.26
C HIS A 100 25.67 -26.01 4.70
N LEU A 101 26.21 -24.97 4.05
CA LEU A 101 27.55 -24.98 3.48
C LEU A 101 28.65 -25.07 4.57
N ILE A 102 28.52 -24.33 5.67
CA ILE A 102 29.45 -24.38 6.81
C ILE A 102 29.43 -25.78 7.45
N LYS A 103 28.26 -26.41 7.55
CA LYS A 103 28.15 -27.77 8.08
C LYS A 103 28.89 -28.77 7.19
N LEU A 104 28.67 -28.72 5.87
CA LEU A 104 29.37 -29.57 4.90
C LEU A 104 30.89 -29.43 4.99
N ASP A 105 31.38 -28.19 5.10
CA ASP A 105 32.81 -27.91 5.22
C ASP A 105 33.40 -28.50 6.52
N LYS A 106 32.76 -28.26 7.67
CA LYS A 106 33.19 -28.77 8.97
C LYS A 106 33.23 -30.29 9.06
N GLU A 107 32.34 -30.97 8.35
CA GLU A 107 32.28 -32.43 8.30
C GLU A 107 33.25 -33.02 7.26
N GLY A 108 33.97 -32.19 6.49
CA GLY A 108 34.85 -32.66 5.40
C GLY A 108 34.09 -33.12 4.16
N ASN A 109 32.80 -32.81 4.05
CA ASN A 109 31.88 -33.32 3.05
C ASN A 109 31.66 -32.36 1.86
N ALA A 110 32.38 -31.24 1.77
CA ALA A 110 32.20 -30.25 0.70
C ALA A 110 32.45 -30.81 -0.73
N HIS A 111 33.24 -31.89 -0.84
CA HIS A 111 33.52 -32.58 -2.09
C HIS A 111 32.66 -33.83 -2.31
N ASP A 112 31.97 -34.33 -1.28
CA ASP A 112 31.02 -35.42 -1.41
C ASP A 112 29.73 -34.93 -2.09
N MET A 113 29.50 -35.40 -3.31
CA MET A 113 28.35 -35.00 -4.11
C MET A 113 27.02 -35.43 -3.51
N GLU A 114 26.94 -36.57 -2.82
CA GLU A 114 25.70 -37.02 -2.21
C GLU A 114 25.38 -36.19 -0.97
N ALA A 115 26.39 -35.87 -0.16
CA ALA A 115 26.23 -34.93 0.95
C ALA A 115 25.81 -33.53 0.49
N VAL A 116 26.43 -33.00 -0.58
CA VAL A 116 26.07 -31.71 -1.18
C VAL A 116 24.61 -31.71 -1.66
N LYS A 117 24.19 -32.74 -2.41
CA LYS A 117 22.81 -32.88 -2.87
C LYS A 117 21.83 -32.93 -1.70
N ALA A 118 22.13 -33.69 -0.66
CA ALA A 118 21.27 -33.79 0.51
C ALA A 118 21.09 -32.44 1.21
N ALA A 119 22.19 -31.70 1.43
CA ALA A 119 22.15 -30.38 2.05
C ALA A 119 21.37 -29.35 1.22
N VAL A 120 21.61 -29.32 -0.11
CA VAL A 120 20.89 -28.42 -1.01
C VAL A 120 19.42 -28.82 -1.13
N SER A 121 19.09 -30.10 -1.11
CA SER A 121 17.70 -30.57 -1.11
C SER A 121 16.97 -30.13 0.15
N GLU A 122 17.63 -30.17 1.31
CA GLU A 122 17.05 -29.71 2.58
C GLU A 122 16.79 -28.19 2.54
N TYR A 123 17.77 -27.42 2.09
CA TYR A 123 17.64 -25.98 1.86
C TYR A 123 16.50 -25.66 0.89
N ASN A 124 16.48 -26.29 -0.28
CA ASN A 124 15.46 -26.05 -1.32
C ASN A 124 14.06 -26.32 -0.78
N ARG A 125 13.85 -27.41 -0.04
CA ARG A 125 12.54 -27.75 0.53
C ARG A 125 12.04 -26.69 1.51
N GLU A 126 12.92 -26.19 2.38
CA GLU A 126 12.56 -25.11 3.30
C GLU A 126 12.28 -23.81 2.55
N MET A 127 13.19 -23.43 1.67
CA MET A 127 13.13 -22.17 0.94
C MET A 127 11.88 -22.09 0.06
N LEU A 128 11.55 -23.17 -0.67
CA LEU A 128 10.35 -23.21 -1.51
C LEU A 128 9.08 -23.07 -0.68
N LYS A 129 8.97 -23.77 0.46
CA LYS A 129 7.81 -23.65 1.36
C LYS A 129 7.62 -22.20 1.83
N ARG A 130 8.67 -21.58 2.35
CA ARG A 130 8.66 -20.19 2.83
C ARG A 130 8.40 -19.19 1.70
N GLY A 131 9.02 -19.40 0.54
CA GLY A 131 8.84 -18.58 -0.66
C GLY A 131 7.40 -18.60 -1.14
N TRP A 132 6.76 -19.77 -1.18
CA TRP A 132 5.34 -19.90 -1.53
C TRP A 132 4.42 -19.16 -0.56
N GLU A 133 4.67 -19.27 0.74
CA GLU A 133 3.92 -18.54 1.76
C GLU A 133 4.02 -17.03 1.51
N ALA A 134 5.21 -16.51 1.20
CA ALA A 134 5.43 -15.09 0.89
C ALA A 134 4.76 -14.64 -0.43
N VAL A 135 4.88 -15.45 -1.50
CA VAL A 135 4.25 -15.19 -2.80
C VAL A 135 2.72 -15.11 -2.65
N ARG A 136 2.12 -16.10 -2.00
CA ARG A 136 0.67 -16.16 -1.77
C ARG A 136 0.20 -15.02 -0.87
N ALA A 137 0.96 -14.70 0.18
CA ALA A 137 0.66 -13.55 1.03
C ALA A 137 0.67 -12.25 0.22
N SER A 138 1.66 -12.05 -0.66
CA SER A 138 1.73 -10.85 -1.50
C SER A 138 0.55 -10.72 -2.47
N ARG A 139 0.15 -11.83 -3.11
CA ARG A 139 -1.07 -11.88 -3.93
C ARG A 139 -2.33 -11.59 -3.13
N GLY A 140 -2.42 -12.11 -1.90
CA GLY A 140 -3.54 -11.92 -0.99
C GLY A 140 -3.68 -10.46 -0.53
N THR A 141 -2.58 -9.82 -0.13
CA THR A 141 -2.55 -8.41 0.29
C THR A 141 -3.17 -7.50 -0.75
N HIS A 142 -2.88 -7.73 -2.03
CA HIS A 142 -3.47 -6.94 -3.12
C HIS A 142 -5.01 -7.02 -3.12
N LYS A 143 -5.57 -8.23 -3.03
CA LYS A 143 -7.02 -8.46 -3.01
C LYS A 143 -7.68 -7.86 -1.76
N GLU A 144 -7.03 -8.01 -0.61
CA GLU A 144 -7.56 -7.55 0.66
C GLU A 144 -7.58 -6.03 0.78
N LEU A 145 -6.52 -5.34 0.34
CA LEU A 145 -6.47 -3.87 0.29
C LEU A 145 -7.61 -3.31 -0.57
N MET A 146 -7.87 -3.94 -1.72
CA MET A 146 -8.97 -3.55 -2.61
C MET A 146 -10.36 -3.85 -2.03
N GLY A 147 -10.51 -4.95 -1.28
CA GLY A 147 -11.77 -5.32 -0.62
C GLY A 147 -12.14 -4.41 0.55
N LYS A 148 -11.17 -4.12 1.45
CA LYS A 148 -11.39 -3.27 2.62
C LYS A 148 -11.78 -1.84 2.24
N ALA A 149 -11.16 -1.28 1.19
CA ALA A 149 -11.51 0.04 0.68
C ALA A 149 -12.99 0.14 0.26
N LYS A 150 -13.53 -0.91 -0.39
CA LYS A 150 -14.95 -0.97 -0.78
C LYS A 150 -15.89 -1.02 0.42
N VAL A 151 -15.56 -1.83 1.43
CA VAL A 151 -16.38 -1.95 2.65
C VAL A 151 -16.40 -0.63 3.43
N VAL A 152 -15.24 0.01 3.60
CA VAL A 152 -15.14 1.32 4.27
C VAL A 152 -15.92 2.38 3.50
N SER A 153 -15.80 2.42 2.17
CA SER A 153 -16.59 3.33 1.32
C SER A 153 -18.10 3.10 1.48
N LEU A 154 -18.54 1.85 1.50
CA LEU A 154 -19.94 1.50 1.75
C LEU A 154 -20.40 1.98 3.13
N LEU A 155 -19.64 1.73 4.19
CA LEU A 155 -20.00 2.17 5.55
C LEU A 155 -20.06 3.70 5.65
N LEU A 156 -19.08 4.41 5.09
CA LEU A 156 -19.03 5.87 5.10
C LEU A 156 -20.20 6.50 4.32
N ALA A 157 -20.70 5.85 3.27
CA ALA A 157 -21.84 6.36 2.49
C ALA A 157 -23.13 6.48 3.33
N TRP A 158 -23.30 5.68 4.40
CA TRP A 158 -24.46 5.73 5.28
C TRP A 158 -24.29 6.66 6.48
N VAL A 159 -23.06 7.10 6.78
CA VAL A 159 -22.77 7.97 7.93
C VAL A 159 -23.58 9.28 7.89
N PRO A 160 -23.69 10.00 6.75
CA PRO A 160 -24.50 11.23 6.71
C PRO A 160 -25.98 10.98 6.99
N PHE A 161 -26.53 9.87 6.49
CA PHE A 161 -27.93 9.50 6.71
C PHE A 161 -28.21 9.15 8.17
N LEU A 162 -27.37 8.29 8.77
CA LEU A 162 -27.50 7.88 10.17
C LEU A 162 -27.27 9.05 11.13
N LEU A 163 -26.31 9.92 10.85
CA LEU A 163 -26.06 11.13 11.63
C LEU A 163 -27.25 12.12 11.53
N SER A 164 -27.80 12.31 10.33
CA SER A 164 -29.03 13.09 10.12
C SER A 164 -30.20 12.52 10.93
N LEU A 165 -30.38 11.20 10.91
CA LEU A 165 -31.47 10.53 11.62
C LEU A 165 -31.31 10.68 13.15
N LEU A 166 -30.10 10.48 13.66
CA LEU A 166 -29.78 10.67 15.08
C LEU A 166 -29.98 12.12 15.52
N LEU A 167 -29.50 13.11 14.76
CA LEU A 167 -29.66 14.52 15.09
C LEU A 167 -31.14 14.93 15.12
N ARG A 168 -31.97 14.40 14.20
CA ARG A 168 -33.43 14.64 14.19
C ARG A 168 -34.15 14.05 15.40
N PHE A 169 -33.66 12.96 15.96
CA PHE A 169 -34.25 12.31 17.14
C PHE A 169 -33.70 12.86 18.47
N ALA A 170 -32.40 13.15 18.53
CA ALA A 170 -31.72 13.63 19.73
C ALA A 170 -31.98 15.12 20.01
N ILE A 171 -32.29 15.91 18.97
CA ILE A 171 -32.46 17.36 19.08
C ILE A 171 -33.91 17.73 18.77
N LYS A 172 -34.74 17.78 19.81
CA LYS A 172 -36.09 18.34 19.72
C LYS A 172 -36.02 19.87 19.84
N GLY A 173 -35.92 20.56 18.69
CA GLY A 173 -36.01 22.02 18.59
C GLY A 173 -34.83 22.67 17.84
N PRO A 174 -34.95 23.95 17.42
CA PRO A 174 -33.87 24.63 16.70
C PRO A 174 -32.64 24.80 17.60
N LEU A 175 -31.51 24.23 17.20
CA LEU A 175 -30.21 24.40 17.86
C LEU A 175 -29.83 25.89 17.92
N LYS A 176 -29.94 26.50 19.09
CA LYS A 176 -29.27 27.77 19.40
C LYS A 176 -27.89 27.47 19.97
N LEU A 177 -26.91 27.16 19.11
CA LEU A 177 -25.52 27.07 19.55
C LEU A 177 -24.95 28.48 19.71
N LYS A 178 -24.34 28.73 20.87
CA LYS A 178 -23.58 29.96 21.12
C LYS A 178 -22.32 29.93 20.23
N PRO A 179 -22.05 30.96 19.42
CA PRO A 179 -20.79 31.02 18.66
C PRO A 179 -19.62 31.00 19.65
N LEU A 180 -18.65 30.12 19.40
CA LEU A 180 -17.39 30.14 20.13
C LEU A 180 -16.62 31.41 19.75
N PRO A 181 -15.94 32.07 20.69
CA PRO A 181 -15.09 33.21 20.37
C PRO A 181 -13.95 32.74 19.46
N GLU A 182 -13.93 33.25 18.23
CA GLU A 182 -12.81 33.10 17.31
C GLU A 182 -11.63 33.93 17.81
N GLU A 183 -10.77 33.34 18.63
CA GLU A 183 -9.45 33.92 18.87
C GLU A 183 -8.52 33.49 17.72
N ARG A 184 -8.30 34.43 16.80
CA ARG A 184 -7.56 34.24 15.56
C ARG A 184 -6.06 34.15 15.84
N ILE A 185 -5.49 32.96 15.77
CA ILE A 185 -4.03 32.78 15.73
C ILE A 185 -3.59 32.92 14.27
N MET A 186 -2.93 34.03 13.92
CA MET A 186 -2.37 34.24 12.57
C MET A 186 -1.05 33.48 12.43
N LEU A 187 -1.00 32.53 11.50
CA LEU A 187 0.25 31.88 11.10
C LEU A 187 0.93 32.71 9.99
N PRO A 188 2.27 32.85 10.01
CA PRO A 188 2.97 33.64 9.01
C PRO A 188 2.84 33.01 7.61
N GLY A 189 2.23 33.73 6.66
CA GLY A 189 2.14 33.35 5.24
C GLY A 189 0.73 33.18 4.65
N GLU A 190 -0.35 33.43 5.40
CA GLU A 190 -1.74 33.23 4.94
C GLU A 190 -2.30 34.27 3.95
N GLU A 191 -1.48 35.09 3.30
CA GLU A 191 -1.97 36.13 2.38
C GLU A 191 -2.57 35.59 1.06
N GLN A 192 -2.43 34.30 0.74
CA GLN A 192 -2.86 33.75 -0.56
C GLN A 192 -3.70 32.48 -0.48
N MET A 193 -4.78 32.48 0.30
CA MET A 193 -5.77 31.38 0.26
C MET A 193 -7.18 31.91 -0.08
N GLY A 194 -7.70 31.45 -1.22
CA GLY A 194 -8.98 31.88 -1.79
C GLY A 194 -10.20 31.43 -0.99
N GLU A 195 -11.26 32.24 -1.07
CA GLU A 195 -12.50 32.19 -0.27
C GLU A 195 -13.21 30.82 -0.27
N LYS A 196 -13.06 30.01 -1.33
CA LYS A 196 -13.62 28.65 -1.41
C LYS A 196 -12.95 27.63 -0.47
N GLN A 197 -11.64 27.74 -0.23
CA GLN A 197 -10.91 26.82 0.67
C GLN A 197 -11.26 27.07 2.14
N LYS A 198 -11.60 28.32 2.49
CA LYS A 198 -12.03 28.71 3.85
C LYS A 198 -13.36 28.08 4.27
N VAL A 199 -14.27 27.85 3.32
CA VAL A 199 -15.60 27.27 3.60
C VAL A 199 -15.51 25.76 3.87
N GLU A 200 -14.65 25.04 3.16
CA GLU A 200 -14.48 23.59 3.35
C GLU A 200 -13.79 23.23 4.68
N MET A 201 -12.80 24.01 5.11
CA MET A 201 -12.15 23.79 6.42
C MET A 201 -13.11 24.04 7.58
N GLY A 202 -13.90 25.12 7.52
CA GLY A 202 -14.88 25.44 8.57
C GLY A 202 -16.01 24.39 8.69
N PHE A 203 -16.30 23.64 7.62
CA PHE A 203 -17.24 22.52 7.67
C PHE A 203 -16.63 21.29 8.35
N TRP A 204 -15.37 20.97 8.03
CA TRP A 204 -14.66 19.83 8.62
C TRP A 204 -14.43 19.98 10.12
N GLU A 205 -14.04 21.16 10.60
CA GLU A 205 -13.84 21.43 12.03
C GLU A 205 -15.14 21.29 12.83
N ARG A 206 -16.27 21.67 12.23
CA ARG A 206 -17.61 21.49 12.82
C ARG A 206 -18.02 20.03 12.90
N CYS A 207 -17.72 19.23 11.88
CA CYS A 207 -17.98 17.79 11.89
C CYS A 207 -17.11 17.06 12.92
N VAL A 208 -15.81 17.37 12.99
CA VAL A 208 -14.88 16.74 13.95
C VAL A 208 -15.23 17.11 15.38
N SER A 209 -15.55 18.37 15.67
CA SER A 209 -15.99 18.80 17.01
C SER A 209 -17.28 18.12 17.45
N ALA A 210 -18.26 17.97 16.54
CA ALA A 210 -19.51 17.28 16.84
C ALA A 210 -19.31 15.79 17.13
N ILE A 211 -18.40 15.12 16.40
CA ILE A 211 -18.04 13.71 16.63
C ILE A 211 -17.33 13.53 17.98
N LEU A 212 -16.39 14.41 18.33
CA LEU A 212 -15.65 14.33 19.59
C LEU A 212 -16.51 14.60 20.83
N LEU A 213 -17.50 15.49 20.71
CA LEU A 213 -18.53 15.70 21.73
C LEU A 213 -19.42 14.47 21.92
N PHE A 214 -19.80 13.81 20.82
CA PHE A 214 -20.66 12.63 20.86
C PHE A 214 -19.95 11.39 21.43
N LEU A 215 -18.62 11.30 21.28
CA LEU A 215 -17.80 10.21 21.86
C LEU A 215 -17.36 10.46 23.31
N GLY A 216 -17.78 11.56 23.94
CA GLY A 216 -17.40 11.88 25.33
C GLY A 216 -15.93 12.28 25.51
N LEU A 217 -15.20 12.54 24.41
CA LEU A 217 -13.78 12.89 24.40
C LEU A 217 -13.53 14.41 24.36
N GLY A 218 -14.57 15.22 24.53
CA GLY A 218 -14.50 16.69 24.45
C GLY A 218 -13.51 17.35 25.44
N GLY A 219 -13.10 16.65 26.50
CA GLY A 219 -12.10 17.14 27.45
C GLY A 219 -10.64 17.07 26.96
N ILE A 220 -10.33 16.26 25.95
CA ILE A 220 -8.92 15.98 25.57
C ILE A 220 -8.26 17.13 24.80
N ILE A 221 -9.04 18.03 24.20
CA ILE A 221 -8.49 19.19 23.48
C ILE A 221 -8.16 20.35 24.43
N SER A 222 -8.86 20.49 25.56
CA SER A 222 -8.68 21.64 26.46
C SER A 222 -7.33 21.67 27.20
N GLU A 223 -6.67 20.52 27.37
CA GLU A 223 -5.47 20.43 28.22
C GLU A 223 -4.16 20.55 27.41
N LYS A 224 -4.17 20.16 26.13
CA LYS A 224 -3.02 20.33 25.22
C LYS A 224 -2.82 21.75 24.70
N TYR A 225 -3.86 22.59 24.72
CA TYR A 225 -3.79 23.99 24.26
C TYR A 225 -3.53 25.02 25.38
N LYS A 226 -3.37 24.58 26.63
CA LYS A 226 -2.98 25.46 27.76
C LYS A 226 -1.46 25.67 27.89
N GLN A 227 -0.65 25.05 27.03
CA GLN A 227 0.82 25.16 27.09
C GLN A 227 1.49 25.58 25.76
N ILE A 228 0.77 26.28 24.88
CA ILE A 228 1.37 27.01 23.74
C ILE A 228 0.94 28.46 23.83
#